data_AF-A0A1H5B519-F1
#
_entry.id   AF-A0A1H5B519-F1
#
_cell.length_a   1.000
_cell.length_b   1.000
_cell.length_c   1.000
_cell.angle_alpha   90.00
_cell.angle_beta   90.00
_cell.angle_gamma   90.00
#
_symmetry.space_group_name_H-M   'P 1'
#
loop_
_entity.id
_entity.type
_entity.pdbx_description
1 polymer ?
#
loop_
_entity_poly.entity_id
_entity_poly.type
_entity_poly.pdbx_seq_one_letter_code
_entity_poly.pdbx_strand_id
1 'polypeptide(L)'
;MTHSHDDHAPIQASEEVSEFEILETAIRELSIEHGLFSREDHRRFSEWAESVGPSGGSRLVAKAWVDPEFKKRLLADGTETCKEVGIDWRDPTGSGTPSDYTYFYVLENTPKVHNVIVCTLCSCYPRPVLGMSPDWYRTPNYRRRLVRWPREVIAEFGLHFPSDVEVRVHDSNQKSRFMVMPMRPEGTEGWSEEQLASIVTRDTMIGVAVPQVDWTATTPPSDNGGAAR
;
A
#
# COMPACT_ATOMS: atom_id res chain seq x y z
N MET A 1 -19.56 -29.86 -17.70
CA MET A 1 -20.41 -28.66 -17.64
C MET A 1 -19.48 -27.46 -17.64
N THR A 2 -19.38 -26.77 -18.77
CA THR A 2 -18.63 -25.52 -18.92
C THR A 2 -19.51 -24.40 -18.39
N HIS A 3 -19.13 -23.78 -17.27
CA HIS A 3 -19.82 -22.59 -16.79
C HIS A 3 -19.41 -21.40 -17.66
N SER A 4 -20.38 -20.80 -18.34
CA SER A 4 -20.23 -19.49 -18.99
C SER A 4 -19.99 -18.47 -17.88
N HIS A 5 -18.82 -17.86 -17.86
CA HIS A 5 -18.65 -16.59 -17.16
C HIS A 5 -19.15 -15.54 -18.14
N ASP A 6 -20.39 -15.09 -17.95
CA ASP A 6 -20.91 -13.96 -18.72
C ASP A 6 -20.04 -12.75 -18.38
N ASP A 7 -19.46 -12.13 -19.41
CA ASP A 7 -18.72 -10.88 -19.28
C ASP A 7 -19.59 -9.86 -18.53
N HIS A 8 -19.11 -9.41 -17.37
CA HIS A 8 -19.80 -8.34 -16.64
C HIS A 8 -19.82 -7.10 -17.53
N ALA A 9 -21.01 -6.51 -17.69
CA ALA A 9 -21.14 -5.23 -18.38
C ALA A 9 -20.17 -4.21 -17.73
N PRO A 10 -19.44 -3.41 -18.53
CA PRO A 10 -18.54 -2.40 -18.00
C PRO A 10 -19.32 -1.44 -17.08
N ILE A 11 -18.66 -0.95 -16.03
CA ILE A 11 -19.25 0.05 -15.12
C ILE A 11 -19.60 1.28 -15.94
N GLN A 12 -20.88 1.52 -16.17
CA GLN A 12 -21.37 2.74 -16.80
C GLN A 12 -21.64 3.78 -15.71
N ALA A 13 -21.21 5.02 -15.95
CA ALA A 13 -21.64 6.13 -15.12
C ALA A 13 -23.17 6.28 -15.27
N SER A 14 -23.89 6.17 -14.16
CA SER A 14 -25.32 6.47 -14.12
C SER A 14 -25.52 7.98 -14.26
N GLU A 15 -26.44 8.41 -15.12
CA GLU A 15 -26.89 9.81 -15.16
C GLU A 15 -27.83 10.14 -13.98
N GLU A 16 -28.40 9.13 -13.33
CA GLU A 16 -29.23 9.28 -12.14
C GLU A 16 -28.38 9.29 -10.88
N VAL A 17 -28.65 10.27 -10.00
CA VAL A 17 -28.04 10.36 -8.67
C VAL A 17 -28.46 9.15 -7.85
N SER A 18 -27.47 8.40 -7.38
CA SER A 18 -27.66 7.22 -6.55
C SER A 18 -28.09 7.59 -5.13
N GLU A 19 -28.70 6.63 -4.43
CA GLU A 19 -29.05 6.77 -3.00
C GLU A 19 -27.81 7.11 -2.14
N PHE A 20 -26.62 6.59 -2.49
CA PHE A 20 -25.38 6.88 -1.78
C PHE A 20 -24.90 8.32 -1.97
N GLU A 21 -25.10 8.92 -3.15
CA GLU A 21 -24.76 10.34 -3.39
C GLU A 21 -25.73 11.28 -2.66
N ILE A 22 -27.02 10.91 -2.60
CA ILE A 22 -28.02 11.63 -1.79
C ILE A 22 -27.62 11.58 -0.30
N LEU A 23 -27.27 10.39 0.19
CA LEU A 23 -26.89 10.20 1.59
C LEU A 23 -25.57 10.91 1.95
N GLU A 24 -24.56 10.86 1.07
CA GLU A 24 -23.30 11.59 1.25
C GLU A 24 -23.55 13.09 1.42
N THR A 25 -24.36 13.66 0.51
CA THR A 25 -24.67 15.10 0.53
C THR A 25 -25.39 15.47 1.82
N ALA A 26 -26.43 14.71 2.21
CA ALA A 26 -27.20 14.96 3.42
C ALA A 26 -26.32 14.91 4.68
N ILE A 27 -25.47 13.89 4.83
CA ILE A 27 -24.59 13.76 6.02
C ILE A 27 -23.57 14.90 6.07
N ARG A 28 -22.96 15.24 4.93
CA ARG A 28 -21.97 16.32 4.85
C ARG A 28 -22.58 17.67 5.20
N GLU A 29 -23.74 18.01 4.62
CA GLU A 29 -24.40 19.29 4.87
C GLU A 29 -24.89 19.41 6.32
N LEU A 30 -25.57 18.40 6.86
CA LEU A 30 -26.01 18.40 8.27
C LEU A 30 -24.82 18.53 9.23
N SER A 31 -23.70 17.86 8.96
CA SER A 31 -22.50 17.97 9.80
C SER A 31 -21.91 19.38 9.81
N ILE A 32 -21.96 20.09 8.67
CA ILE A 32 -21.51 21.47 8.54
C ILE A 32 -22.48 22.43 9.24
N GLU A 33 -23.80 22.26 9.03
CA GLU A 33 -24.83 23.08 9.66
C GLU A 33 -24.79 23.02 11.19
N HIS A 34 -24.50 21.82 11.73
CA HIS A 34 -24.33 21.60 13.16
C HIS A 34 -22.93 21.94 13.69
N GLY A 35 -22.01 22.42 12.84
CA GLY A 35 -20.68 22.86 13.26
C GLY A 35 -19.75 21.73 13.71
N LEU A 36 -19.97 20.49 13.24
CA LEU A 36 -19.10 19.34 13.55
C LEU A 36 -17.74 19.44 12.83
N PHE A 37 -17.76 19.95 11.60
CA PHE A 37 -16.58 20.35 10.83
C PHE A 37 -16.98 21.40 9.78
N SER A 38 -16.03 22.19 9.28
CA SER A 38 -16.30 23.22 8.26
C SER A 38 -16.19 22.67 6.83
N ARG A 39 -16.75 23.39 5.85
CA ARG A 39 -16.53 23.09 4.41
C ARG A 39 -15.04 23.05 4.07
N GLU A 40 -14.26 23.92 4.71
CA GLU A 40 -12.81 24.01 4.52
C GLU A 40 -12.09 22.77 5.07
N ASP A 41 -12.51 22.25 6.23
CA ASP A 41 -11.95 21.02 6.78
C ASP A 41 -12.19 19.83 5.83
N HIS A 42 -13.41 19.72 5.29
CA HIS A 42 -13.74 18.69 4.32
C HIS A 42 -12.87 18.81 3.06
N ARG A 43 -12.78 20.01 2.48
CA ARG A 43 -11.95 20.28 1.29
C ARG A 43 -10.49 19.91 1.51
N ARG A 44 -9.88 20.38 2.61
CA ARG A 44 -8.47 20.12 2.94
C ARG A 44 -8.20 18.62 3.12
N PHE A 45 -9.11 17.89 3.75
CA PHE A 45 -8.94 16.46 3.94
C PHE A 45 -9.06 15.69 2.63
N SER A 46 -10.00 16.06 1.75
CA SER A 46 -10.13 15.51 0.40
C SER A 46 -8.88 15.75 -0.44
N GLU A 47 -8.39 16.99 -0.48
CA GLU A 47 -7.17 17.35 -1.24
C GLU A 47 -5.93 16.62 -0.71
N TRP A 48 -5.81 16.48 0.61
CA TRP A 48 -4.75 15.66 1.19
C TRP A 48 -4.85 14.20 0.72
N ALA A 49 -6.06 13.61 0.79
CA ALA A 49 -6.30 12.22 0.41
C ALA A 49 -6.01 11.96 -1.08
N GLU A 50 -6.29 12.92 -1.95
CA GLU A 50 -5.96 12.87 -3.39
C GLU A 50 -4.47 13.08 -3.66
N SER A 51 -3.78 13.86 -2.83
CA SER A 51 -2.34 14.13 -3.00
C SER A 51 -1.43 12.97 -2.57
N VAL A 52 -1.89 12.10 -1.66
CA VAL A 52 -1.09 10.99 -1.14
C VAL A 52 -1.09 9.79 -2.09
N GLY A 53 0.08 9.22 -2.33
CA GLY A 53 0.28 8.10 -3.24
C GLY A 53 1.51 7.27 -2.90
N PRO A 54 1.75 6.17 -3.62
CA PRO A 54 2.81 5.22 -3.30
C PRO A 54 4.23 5.75 -3.52
N SER A 55 4.39 6.87 -4.25
CA SER A 55 5.71 7.43 -4.58
C SER A 55 6.54 7.76 -3.34
N GLY A 56 5.89 8.10 -2.22
CA GLY A 56 6.55 8.31 -0.93
C GLY A 56 7.27 7.06 -0.43
N GLY A 57 6.56 5.93 -0.40
CA GLY A 57 7.12 4.63 -0.07
C GLY A 57 8.21 4.18 -1.04
N SER A 58 8.02 4.41 -2.35
CA SER A 58 9.01 4.06 -3.37
C SER A 58 10.36 4.76 -3.13
N ARG A 59 10.33 6.06 -2.79
CA ARG A 59 11.54 6.82 -2.43
C ARG A 59 12.19 6.31 -1.14
N LEU A 60 11.41 5.95 -0.12
CA LEU A 60 11.94 5.38 1.13
C LEU A 60 12.74 4.10 0.85
N VAL A 61 12.18 3.18 0.06
CA VAL A 61 12.85 1.92 -0.28
C VAL A 61 14.11 2.17 -1.11
N ALA A 62 14.01 2.99 -2.16
CA ALA A 62 15.16 3.30 -3.01
C ALA A 62 16.31 3.94 -2.24
N LYS A 63 15.99 4.91 -1.37
CA LYS A 63 16.98 5.56 -0.49
C LYS A 63 17.61 4.55 0.48
N ALA A 64 16.82 3.67 1.08
CA ALA A 64 17.33 2.61 1.97
C ALA A 64 18.21 1.57 1.25
N TRP A 65 18.02 1.35 -0.05
CA TRP A 65 18.89 0.47 -0.83
C TRP A 65 20.26 1.06 -1.15
N VAL A 66 20.40 2.39 -1.18
CA VAL A 66 21.66 3.09 -1.53
C VAL A 66 22.34 3.73 -0.32
N ASP A 67 21.63 3.93 0.78
CA ASP A 67 22.13 4.51 2.03
C ASP A 67 21.88 3.55 3.21
N PRO A 68 22.90 2.74 3.59
CA PRO A 68 22.78 1.80 4.71
C PRO A 68 22.50 2.46 6.07
N GLU A 69 22.93 3.70 6.29
CA GLU A 69 22.67 4.41 7.55
C GLU A 69 21.23 4.93 7.60
N PHE A 70 20.71 5.42 6.47
CA PHE A 70 19.28 5.73 6.34
C PHE A 70 18.42 4.48 6.58
N LYS A 71 18.79 3.34 5.98
CA LYS A 71 18.09 2.07 6.20
C LYS A 71 18.03 1.69 7.68
N LYS A 72 19.14 1.82 8.42
CA LYS A 72 19.17 1.55 9.86
C LYS A 72 18.20 2.44 10.63
N ARG A 73 18.16 3.75 10.33
CA ARG A 73 17.20 4.68 10.94
C ARG A 73 15.76 4.32 10.60
N LEU A 74 15.49 4.04 9.32
CA LEU A 74 14.16 3.68 8.83
C LEU A 74 13.59 2.43 9.51
N LEU A 75 14.44 1.41 9.73
CA LEU A 75 14.05 0.18 10.42
C LEU A 75 13.89 0.37 11.93
N ALA A 76 14.60 1.31 12.54
CA ALA A 76 14.49 1.61 13.96
C ALA A 76 13.26 2.48 14.29
N ASP A 77 13.00 3.51 13.46
CA ASP A 77 11.88 4.43 13.62
C ASP A 77 11.40 4.93 12.24
N GLY A 78 10.42 4.21 11.68
CA GLY A 78 9.84 4.55 10.38
C GLY A 78 9.11 5.89 10.40
N THR A 79 8.41 6.19 11.48
CA THR A 79 7.64 7.43 11.62
C THR A 79 8.54 8.66 11.56
N GLU A 80 9.64 8.68 12.31
CA GLU A 80 10.56 9.83 12.31
C GLU A 80 11.35 9.91 11.00
N THR A 81 11.85 8.78 10.50
CA THR A 81 12.71 8.74 9.32
C THR A 81 11.95 9.16 8.04
N CYS A 82 10.64 8.95 7.97
CA CYS A 82 9.79 9.43 6.88
C CYS A 82 9.90 10.94 6.61
N LYS A 83 10.23 11.75 7.62
CA LYS A 83 10.39 13.20 7.46
C LYS A 83 11.55 13.56 6.55
N GLU A 84 12.59 12.74 6.49
CA GLU A 84 13.75 12.95 5.60
C GLU A 84 13.36 12.90 4.11
N VAL A 85 12.23 12.29 3.76
CA VAL A 85 11.67 12.26 2.39
C VAL A 85 10.41 13.11 2.22
N GLY A 86 10.17 14.02 3.17
CA GLY A 86 9.06 14.98 3.14
C GLY A 86 7.70 14.40 3.55
N ILE A 87 7.67 13.28 4.29
CA ILE A 87 6.42 12.69 4.78
C ILE A 87 6.37 12.87 6.30
N ASP A 88 5.49 13.74 6.80
CA ASP A 88 5.19 13.82 8.22
C ASP A 88 3.92 13.03 8.52
N TRP A 89 4.03 11.97 9.31
CA TRP A 89 2.89 11.16 9.74
C TRP A 89 1.88 11.94 10.59
N ARG A 90 2.20 13.18 10.99
CA ARG A 90 1.28 14.08 11.67
C ARG A 90 0.31 14.79 10.72
N ASP A 91 0.61 14.86 9.43
CA ASP A 91 -0.25 15.51 8.44
C ASP A 91 -1.50 14.66 8.14
N PRO A 92 -2.63 15.30 7.76
CA PRO A 92 -2.84 16.74 7.60
C PRO A 92 -3.31 17.45 8.89
N THR A 93 -3.44 16.71 9.99
CA THR A 93 -4.10 17.20 11.22
C THR A 93 -3.13 17.87 12.22
N GLY A 94 -1.83 17.71 12.03
CA GLY A 94 -0.78 18.05 13.00
C GLY A 94 -0.59 17.03 14.13
N SER A 95 -1.44 16.00 14.22
CA SER A 95 -1.36 14.92 15.22
C SER A 95 -1.42 13.50 14.63
N GLY A 96 -1.54 13.42 13.30
CA GLY A 96 -1.71 12.21 12.53
C GLY A 96 -3.16 12.00 12.13
N THR A 97 -3.37 11.25 11.05
CA THR A 97 -4.73 10.96 10.62
C THR A 97 -5.45 10.17 11.72
N PRO A 98 -6.75 10.44 11.99
CA PRO A 98 -7.46 9.75 13.05
C PRO A 98 -7.51 8.22 12.90
N SER A 99 -7.32 7.71 11.67
CA SER A 99 -7.44 6.28 11.38
C SER A 99 -6.13 5.59 11.02
N ASP A 100 -5.02 6.29 10.73
CA ASP A 100 -3.73 5.66 10.44
C ASP A 100 -2.74 5.78 11.60
N TYR A 101 -2.98 6.71 12.54
CA TYR A 101 -2.11 6.96 13.69
C TYR A 101 -0.69 7.36 13.26
N THR A 102 0.30 7.24 14.16
CA THR A 102 1.70 7.65 13.93
C THR A 102 2.70 6.55 14.29
N TYR A 103 2.27 5.29 14.22
CA TYR A 103 3.11 4.11 14.51
C TYR A 103 3.42 3.36 13.22
N PHE A 104 4.49 3.76 12.54
CA PHE A 104 4.88 3.21 11.26
C PHE A 104 6.13 2.34 11.35
N TYR A 105 6.05 1.14 10.75
CA TYR A 105 7.12 0.16 10.77
C TYR A 105 7.40 -0.34 9.35
N VAL A 106 8.69 -0.39 9.01
CA VAL A 106 9.17 -0.95 7.74
C VAL A 106 9.63 -2.40 7.97
N LEU A 107 9.11 -3.31 7.16
CA LEU A 107 9.34 -4.75 7.24
C LEU A 107 10.35 -5.15 6.17
N GLU A 108 11.60 -5.39 6.58
CA GLU A 108 12.66 -5.80 5.66
C GLU A 108 12.47 -7.24 5.17
N ASN A 109 12.42 -7.40 3.84
CA ASN A 109 12.60 -8.71 3.21
C ASN A 109 14.08 -9.06 3.13
N THR A 110 14.37 -10.35 3.29
CA THR A 110 15.71 -10.93 3.20
C THR A 110 15.66 -12.21 2.36
N PRO A 111 16.80 -12.82 1.99
CA PRO A 111 16.80 -14.08 1.27
C PRO A 111 16.09 -15.24 2.02
N LYS A 112 15.80 -15.08 3.31
CA LYS A 112 15.11 -16.10 4.14
C LYS A 112 13.74 -15.66 4.65
N VAL A 113 13.34 -14.41 4.47
CA VAL A 113 12.06 -13.90 4.97
C VAL A 113 11.42 -12.99 3.93
N HIS A 114 10.20 -13.33 3.52
CA HIS A 114 9.33 -12.47 2.72
C HIS A 114 8.14 -12.03 3.58
N ASN A 115 7.95 -10.72 3.73
CA ASN A 115 6.85 -10.14 4.47
C ASN A 115 5.69 -9.80 3.54
N VAL A 116 4.46 -9.93 4.04
CA VAL A 116 3.24 -9.47 3.39
C VAL A 116 2.29 -8.89 4.44
N ILE A 117 1.56 -7.83 4.11
CA ILE A 117 0.69 -7.12 5.06
C ILE A 117 -0.79 -7.33 4.75
N VAL A 118 -1.62 -7.34 5.79
CA VAL A 118 -3.09 -7.37 5.70
C VAL A 118 -3.70 -6.62 6.90
N CYS A 119 -4.99 -6.33 6.84
CA CYS A 119 -5.79 -5.99 8.00
C CYS A 119 -7.02 -6.90 8.03
N THR A 120 -6.99 -7.97 8.82
CA THR A 120 -8.07 -8.95 8.82
C THR A 120 -9.39 -8.34 9.30
N LEU A 121 -9.32 -7.37 10.23
CA LEU A 121 -10.49 -6.74 10.84
C LEU A 121 -11.20 -5.74 9.93
N CYS A 122 -10.48 -5.04 9.06
CA CYS A 122 -11.07 -4.03 8.16
C CYS A 122 -10.19 -3.79 6.92
N SER A 123 -9.35 -2.75 6.96
CA SER A 123 -8.54 -2.28 5.84
C SER A 123 -7.46 -1.29 6.28
N CYS A 124 -6.97 -1.39 7.53
CA CYS A 124 -5.86 -0.56 8.03
C CYS A 124 -4.67 -0.60 7.07
N TYR A 125 -4.18 0.57 6.67
CA TYR A 125 -3.17 0.71 5.60
C TYR A 125 -2.31 1.96 5.84
N PRO A 126 -1.00 1.99 5.51
CA PRO A 126 -0.15 3.16 5.73
C PRO A 126 -0.42 4.28 4.71
N ARG A 127 -1.63 4.87 4.72
CA ARG A 127 -2.05 5.89 3.75
C ARG A 127 -1.10 7.09 3.60
N PRO A 128 -0.50 7.64 4.68
CA PRO A 128 0.47 8.73 4.54
C PRO A 128 1.69 8.41 3.65
N VAL A 129 2.04 7.13 3.50
CA VAL A 129 3.21 6.67 2.73
C VAL A 129 2.83 5.98 1.42
N LEU A 130 1.71 5.24 1.40
CA LEU A 130 1.31 4.39 0.28
C LEU A 130 0.06 4.87 -0.47
N GLY A 131 -0.59 5.94 -0.03
CA GLY A 131 -1.89 6.38 -0.56
C GLY A 131 -3.04 5.43 -0.20
N MET A 132 -4.13 5.50 -0.95
CA MET A 132 -5.33 4.70 -0.69
C MET A 132 -5.09 3.19 -0.93
N SER A 133 -5.66 2.37 -0.05
CA SER A 133 -5.56 0.91 -0.16
C SER A 133 -6.25 0.38 -1.41
N PRO A 134 -5.71 -0.64 -2.09
CA PRO A 134 -6.37 -1.26 -3.24
C PRO A 134 -7.73 -1.89 -2.89
N ASP A 135 -8.62 -2.00 -3.88
CA ASP A 135 -9.93 -2.64 -3.71
C ASP A 135 -9.80 -4.08 -3.19
N TRP A 136 -8.92 -4.87 -3.82
CA TRP A 136 -8.69 -6.26 -3.45
C TRP A 136 -8.21 -6.41 -2.00
N TYR A 137 -7.43 -5.46 -1.48
CA TYR A 137 -6.92 -5.46 -0.10
C TYR A 137 -8.06 -5.38 0.92
N ARG A 138 -9.13 -4.66 0.56
CA ARG A 138 -10.32 -4.44 1.40
C ARG A 138 -11.29 -5.61 1.37
N THR A 139 -11.17 -6.50 0.39
CA THR A 139 -12.12 -7.60 0.19
C THR A 139 -12.09 -8.60 1.35
N PRO A 140 -13.25 -9.16 1.75
CA PRO A 140 -13.28 -10.27 2.69
C PRO A 140 -12.47 -11.48 2.22
N ASN A 141 -12.31 -11.67 0.90
CA ASN A 141 -11.53 -12.78 0.34
C ASN A 141 -10.06 -12.70 0.77
N TYR A 142 -9.39 -11.58 0.48
CA TYR A 142 -7.98 -11.38 0.84
C TYR A 142 -7.78 -11.49 2.35
N ARG A 143 -8.63 -10.79 3.12
CA ARG A 143 -8.57 -10.72 4.58
C ARG A 143 -8.77 -12.06 5.28
N ARG A 144 -9.62 -12.95 4.74
CA ARG A 144 -9.85 -14.28 5.31
C ARG A 144 -8.72 -15.26 4.98
N ARG A 145 -8.20 -15.20 3.75
CA ARG A 145 -7.30 -16.24 3.24
C ARG A 145 -5.84 -15.98 3.56
N LEU A 146 -5.36 -14.74 3.47
CA LEU A 146 -3.92 -14.47 3.53
C LEU A 146 -3.29 -14.96 4.84
N VAL A 147 -3.95 -14.79 5.98
CA VAL A 147 -3.43 -15.21 7.29
C VAL A 147 -3.37 -16.72 7.50
N ARG A 148 -4.01 -17.52 6.64
CA ARG A 148 -4.07 -18.98 6.76
C ARG A 148 -3.38 -19.71 5.61
N TRP A 149 -3.48 -19.18 4.40
CA TRP A 149 -2.93 -19.74 3.17
C TRP A 149 -2.12 -18.68 2.42
N PRO A 150 -1.07 -18.11 3.04
CA PRO A 150 -0.35 -16.99 2.45
C PRO A 150 0.35 -17.36 1.16
N ARG A 151 0.93 -18.56 1.06
CA ARG A 151 1.66 -19.00 -0.14
C ARG A 151 0.72 -19.18 -1.33
N GLU A 152 -0.47 -19.72 -1.09
CA GLU A 152 -1.50 -19.93 -2.09
C GLU A 152 -2.07 -18.59 -2.58
N VAL A 153 -2.38 -17.67 -1.66
CA VAL A 153 -2.87 -16.34 -2.03
C VAL A 153 -1.80 -15.57 -2.81
N ILE A 154 -0.55 -15.58 -2.38
CA ILE A 154 0.54 -14.87 -3.08
C ILE A 154 0.86 -15.52 -4.43
N ALA A 155 0.71 -16.85 -4.57
CA ALA A 155 0.82 -17.54 -5.85
C ALA A 155 -0.23 -17.09 -6.88
N GLU A 156 -1.43 -16.71 -6.43
CA GLU A 156 -2.45 -16.12 -7.33
C GLU A 156 -2.05 -14.73 -7.86
N PHE A 157 -1.16 -14.02 -7.16
CA PHE A 157 -0.50 -12.80 -7.65
C PHE A 157 0.74 -13.11 -8.52
N GLY A 158 1.06 -14.38 -8.77
CA GLY A 158 2.17 -14.82 -9.60
C GLY A 158 3.51 -14.99 -8.87
N LEU A 159 3.51 -14.94 -7.53
CA LEU A 159 4.72 -15.09 -6.73
C LEU A 159 4.80 -16.45 -6.02
N HIS A 160 5.92 -17.14 -6.22
CA HIS A 160 6.19 -18.43 -5.60
C HIS A 160 7.50 -18.38 -4.81
N PHE A 161 7.51 -18.88 -3.59
CA PHE A 161 8.73 -18.93 -2.79
C PHE A 161 9.13 -20.37 -2.49
N PRO A 162 10.43 -20.69 -2.49
CA PRO A 162 10.93 -21.93 -1.93
C PRO A 162 10.38 -22.20 -0.53
N SER A 163 10.30 -23.48 -0.16
CA SER A 163 9.77 -23.91 1.13
C SER A 163 10.60 -23.42 2.32
N ASP A 164 11.89 -23.12 2.11
CA ASP A 164 12.81 -22.66 3.14
C ASP A 164 12.82 -21.13 3.34
N VAL A 165 12.12 -20.38 2.50
CA VAL A 165 11.88 -18.94 2.72
C VAL A 165 10.66 -18.79 3.63
N GLU A 166 10.81 -18.15 4.78
CA GLU A 166 9.68 -17.83 5.67
C GLU A 166 8.77 -16.79 4.99
N VAL A 167 7.47 -17.08 4.90
CA VAL A 167 6.46 -16.08 4.49
C VAL A 167 5.77 -15.56 5.74
N ARG A 168 6.07 -14.32 6.12
CA ARG A 168 5.59 -13.70 7.35
C ARG A 168 4.44 -12.74 7.06
N VAL A 169 3.25 -13.10 7.54
CA VAL A 169 2.05 -12.26 7.40
C VAL A 169 1.95 -11.31 8.58
N HIS A 170 1.77 -10.03 8.31
CA HIS A 170 1.58 -8.99 9.32
C HIS A 170 0.14 -8.49 9.29
N ASP A 171 -0.62 -8.80 10.34
CA ASP A 171 -1.98 -8.32 10.52
C ASP A 171 -1.99 -6.97 11.25
N SER A 172 -2.38 -5.92 10.53
CA SER A 172 -2.46 -4.52 10.98
C SER A 172 -3.72 -4.30 11.84
N ASN A 173 -3.83 -5.06 12.92
CA ASN A 173 -5.04 -5.15 13.74
C ASN A 173 -5.13 -4.10 14.88
N GLN A 174 -4.07 -3.31 15.09
CA GLN A 174 -4.02 -2.23 16.10
C GLN A 174 -3.65 -0.88 15.44
N LYS A 175 -2.96 -0.01 16.19
CA LYS A 175 -2.53 1.32 15.73
C LYS A 175 -1.31 1.30 14.81
N SER A 176 -0.59 0.18 14.75
CA SER A 176 0.58 0.03 13.88
C SER A 176 0.18 -0.04 12.41
N ARG A 177 0.99 0.59 11.55
CA ARG A 177 0.92 0.47 10.09
C ARG A 177 2.25 -0.07 9.59
N PHE A 178 2.18 -0.96 8.61
CA PHE A 178 3.34 -1.65 8.07
C PHE A 178 3.52 -1.35 6.59
N MET A 179 4.77 -1.28 6.15
CA MET A 179 5.16 -1.28 4.74
C MET A 179 6.28 -2.29 4.53
N VAL A 180 6.22 -3.08 3.47
CA VAL A 180 7.30 -3.99 3.09
C VAL A 180 8.41 -3.20 2.40
N MET A 181 9.65 -3.41 2.83
CA MET A 181 10.84 -3.03 2.08
C MET A 181 11.35 -4.29 1.36
N PRO A 182 11.08 -4.43 0.05
CA PRO A 182 11.57 -5.57 -0.72
C PRO A 182 13.10 -5.57 -0.82
N MET A 183 13.67 -6.70 -1.20
CA MET A 183 15.08 -6.76 -1.59
C MET A 183 15.30 -6.01 -2.90
N ARG A 184 16.45 -5.37 -3.04
CA ARG A 184 16.89 -4.78 -4.30
C ARG A 184 17.10 -5.90 -5.33
N PRO A 185 16.50 -5.84 -6.53
CA PRO A 185 16.71 -6.86 -7.53
C PRO A 185 18.10 -6.75 -8.16
N GLU A 186 18.62 -7.89 -8.61
CA GLU A 186 19.83 -7.96 -9.44
C GLU A 186 19.66 -7.16 -10.75
N GLY A 187 20.76 -6.74 -11.37
CA GLY A 187 20.71 -5.99 -12.63
C GLY A 187 20.41 -4.51 -12.46
N THR A 188 20.40 -4.02 -11.22
CA THR A 188 20.22 -2.60 -10.89
C THR A 188 21.53 -1.94 -10.45
N GLU A 189 22.68 -2.56 -10.68
CA GLU A 189 23.99 -2.02 -10.32
C GLU A 189 24.21 -0.64 -10.99
N GLY A 190 24.63 0.35 -10.20
CA GLY A 190 24.86 1.71 -10.70
C GLY A 190 23.61 2.53 -11.00
N TRP A 191 22.40 1.99 -10.80
CA TRP A 191 21.16 2.75 -10.95
C TRP A 191 21.08 3.92 -9.97
N SER A 192 20.50 5.03 -10.42
CA SER A 192 20.17 6.16 -9.57
C SER A 192 19.03 5.82 -8.61
N GLU A 193 18.88 6.61 -7.53
CA GLU A 193 17.75 6.49 -6.60
C GLU A 193 16.40 6.61 -7.32
N GLU A 194 16.29 7.49 -8.32
CA GLU A 194 15.07 7.65 -9.12
C GLU A 194 14.73 6.41 -9.95
N GLN A 195 15.73 5.82 -10.60
CA GLN A 195 15.56 4.58 -11.35
C GLN A 195 15.13 3.44 -10.41
N LEU A 196 15.77 3.31 -9.24
CA LEU A 196 15.39 2.33 -8.23
C LEU A 196 13.96 2.56 -7.69
N ALA A 197 13.56 3.81 -7.45
CA ALA A 197 12.21 4.11 -6.97
C ALA A 197 11.15 3.75 -8.01
N SER A 198 11.46 3.86 -9.31
CA SER A 198 10.52 3.59 -10.40
C SER A 198 10.02 2.14 -10.44
N ILE A 199 10.82 1.19 -9.94
CA ILE A 199 10.50 -0.25 -9.90
C ILE A 199 9.90 -0.71 -8.55
N VAL A 200 9.86 0.18 -7.55
CA VAL A 200 9.20 -0.09 -6.28
C VAL A 200 7.74 0.32 -6.41
N THR A 201 6.89 -0.64 -6.77
CA THR A 201 5.45 -0.41 -6.92
C THR A 201 4.72 -0.57 -5.58
N ARG A 202 3.49 -0.04 -5.51
CA ARG A 202 2.58 -0.25 -4.36
C ARG A 202 2.50 -1.72 -3.95
N ASP A 203 2.39 -2.62 -4.91
CA ASP A 203 2.18 -4.04 -4.66
C ASP A 203 3.44 -4.72 -4.09
N THR A 204 4.64 -4.23 -4.45
CA THR A 204 5.91 -4.65 -3.81
C THR A 204 5.99 -4.21 -2.35
N MET A 205 5.41 -3.05 -2.02
CA MET A 205 5.36 -2.50 -0.67
C MET A 205 4.23 -3.07 0.19
N ILE A 206 3.27 -3.78 -0.41
CA ILE A 206 2.32 -4.64 0.30
C ILE A 206 2.91 -6.05 0.52
N GLY A 207 3.81 -6.48 -0.38
CA GLY A 207 4.42 -7.82 -0.36
C GLY A 207 3.69 -8.86 -1.18
N VAL A 208 2.81 -8.46 -2.11
CA VAL A 208 2.17 -9.38 -3.08
C VAL A 208 2.91 -9.43 -4.41
N ALA A 209 3.98 -8.64 -4.56
CA ALA A 209 4.86 -8.65 -5.73
C ALA A 209 6.32 -8.39 -5.30
N VAL A 210 7.27 -8.60 -6.21
CA VAL A 210 8.69 -8.25 -6.03
C VAL A 210 9.11 -7.25 -7.11
N PRO A 211 10.03 -6.30 -6.84
CA PRO A 211 10.52 -5.36 -7.85
C PRO A 211 11.19 -6.10 -9.01
N GLN A 212 10.91 -5.68 -10.24
CA GLN A 212 11.54 -6.20 -11.46
C GLN A 212 12.09 -5.03 -12.28
N VAL A 213 13.22 -5.24 -12.97
CA VAL A 213 13.94 -4.17 -13.69
C VAL A 213 13.13 -3.56 -14.84
N ASP A 214 12.15 -4.28 -15.36
CA ASP A 214 11.26 -3.89 -16.45
C ASP A 214 9.82 -3.60 -15.99
N TRP A 215 9.56 -3.60 -14.67
CA TRP A 215 8.25 -3.30 -14.11
C TRP A 215 8.25 -1.96 -13.40
N THR A 216 7.46 -1.01 -13.89
CA THR A 216 7.22 0.27 -13.23
C THR A 216 5.73 0.45 -12.91
N ALA A 217 5.40 1.48 -12.14
CA ALA A 217 4.00 1.82 -11.84
C ALA A 217 3.13 2.06 -13.09
N THR A 218 3.75 2.43 -14.23
CA THR A 218 3.06 2.73 -15.49
C THR A 218 3.28 1.68 -16.58
N THR A 219 4.16 0.71 -16.36
CA THR A 219 4.56 -0.27 -17.37
C THR A 219 4.66 -1.64 -16.72
N PRO A 220 3.75 -2.59 -17.01
CA PRO A 220 3.81 -3.95 -16.45
C PRO A 220 5.08 -4.69 -16.93
N PRO A 221 5.53 -5.73 -16.21
CA PRO A 221 6.69 -6.52 -16.63
C PRO A 221 6.45 -7.19 -17.98
N SER A 222 7.51 -7.42 -18.73
CA SER A 222 7.48 -8.00 -20.08
C SER A 222 7.02 -9.46 -20.12
N ASP A 223 7.18 -10.19 -19.00
CA ASP A 223 6.61 -11.52 -18.78
C ASP A 223 5.96 -11.59 -17.38
N ASN A 224 4.76 -12.17 -17.28
CA ASN A 224 4.19 -12.66 -16.01
C ASN A 224 4.99 -13.85 -15.42
N GLY A 225 6.23 -14.03 -15.88
CA GLY A 225 7.05 -15.20 -15.69
C GLY A 225 7.63 -15.24 -14.29
N GLY A 226 7.05 -16.08 -13.45
CA GLY A 226 7.50 -16.44 -12.11
C GLY A 226 9.01 -16.50 -11.93
N ALA A 227 9.59 -15.36 -11.60
CA ALA A 227 10.97 -15.24 -11.14
C ALA A 227 10.96 -14.68 -9.72
N ALA A 228 10.38 -15.45 -8.81
CA ALA A 228 11.06 -15.69 -7.55
C ALA A 228 11.77 -17.03 -7.73
N ARG A 229 13.11 -17.03 -7.72
CA ARG A 229 13.85 -18.28 -7.54
C ARG A 229 13.76 -18.70 -6.09
#